data_AF-A0A945C7G4-F1
#
_entry.id   AF-A0A945C7G4-F1
#
_cell.length_a   1.000
_cell.length_b   1.000
_cell.length_c   1.000
_cell.angle_alpha   90.00
_cell.angle_beta   90.00
_cell.angle_gamma   90.00
#
_symmetry.space_group_name_H-M   'P 1'
#
loop_
_entity.id
_entity.type
_entity.pdbx_description
1 polymer ?
#
loop_
_entity_poly.entity_id
_entity_poly.type
_entity_poly.pdbx_seq_one_letter_code
_entity_poly.pdbx_strand_id
1 'polypeptide(L)' 'MFHEKHSRTIVKSITWRLLAFGATVIVLQLMINDWQTSLLHSVIIHSIKTVLYYIHERLWNMSNFGQELKTR' A
#
# COMPACT_ATOMS: atom_id res chain seq x y z
N MET A 1 7.55 -5.02 -26.10
CA MET A 1 6.64 -5.75 -25.20
C MET A 1 7.48 -6.67 -24.32
N PHE A 2 8.00 -6.16 -23.21
CA PHE A 2 8.84 -6.97 -22.31
C PHE A 2 7.95 -8.03 -21.67
N HIS A 3 8.22 -9.30 -21.95
CA HIS A 3 7.67 -10.44 -21.22
C HIS A 3 8.27 -10.46 -19.81
N GLU A 4 7.83 -9.53 -18.96
CA GLU A 4 8.06 -9.65 -17.53
C GLU A 4 7.10 -10.72 -17.02
N LYS A 5 7.62 -11.89 -16.62
CA LYS A 5 6.83 -12.89 -15.92
C LYS A 5 6.12 -12.18 -14.76
N HIS A 6 4.78 -12.23 -14.71
CA HIS A 6 3.94 -11.64 -13.64
C HIS A 6 4.50 -11.88 -12.23
N SER A 7 5.21 -13.00 -12.02
CA SER A 7 5.92 -13.34 -10.79
C SER A 7 6.96 -12.29 -10.33
N ARG A 8 7.69 -11.62 -11.24
CA ARG A 8 8.71 -10.61 -10.85
C ARG A 8 8.07 -9.36 -10.26
N THR A 9 6.95 -8.92 -10.82
CA THR A 9 6.21 -7.74 -10.33
C THR A 9 5.58 -8.00 -8.97
N ILE A 10 5.05 -9.21 -8.74
CA ILE A 10 4.50 -9.62 -7.45
C ILE A 10 5.59 -9.66 -6.39
N VAL A 11 6.73 -10.30 -6.68
CA VAL A 11 7.87 -10.36 -5.74
C VAL A 11 8.38 -8.96 -5.41
N LYS A 12 8.56 -8.09 -6.41
CA LYS A 12 8.99 -6.71 -6.20
C LYS A 12 8.01 -5.92 -5.33
N SER A 13 6.70 -6.11 -5.54
CA SER A 13 5.64 -5.48 -4.73
C SER A 13 5.67 -5.96 -3.28
N ILE A 14 5.86 -7.27 -3.05
CA ILE A 14 5.98 -7.85 -1.71
C ILE A 14 7.24 -7.33 -1.01
N THR A 15 8.39 -7.33 -1.68
CA THR A 15 9.64 -6.78 -1.13
C THR A 15 9.46 -5.32 -0.73
N TRP A 16 8.83 -4.50 -1.58
CA TRP A 16 8.58 -3.10 -1.26
C TRP A 16 7.65 -2.92 -0.05
N ARG A 17 6.59 -3.74 0.06
CA ARG A 17 5.68 -3.71 1.20
C ARG A 17 6.36 -4.10 2.51
N LEU A 18 7.23 -5.11 2.50
CA LEU A 18 8.01 -5.52 3.67
C LEU A 18 8.99 -4.42 4.11
N LEU A 19 9.68 -3.79 3.15
CA LEU A 19 10.58 -2.67 3.43
C LEU A 19 9.83 -1.47 4.02
N ALA A 20 8.69 -1.10 3.43
CA ALA A 20 7.86 0.00 3.92
C ALA A 20 7.31 -0.26 5.33
N PHE A 21 6.86 -1.50 5.61
CA PHE A 21 6.41 -1.90 6.93
C PHE A 21 7.55 -1.83 7.95
N GLY A 22 8.71 -2.41 7.64
CA GLY A 22 9.89 -2.38 8.50
C GLY A 22 10.37 -0.96 8.79
N ALA A 23 10.44 -0.10 7.78
CA ALA A 23 10.80 1.31 7.96
C ALA A 23 9.82 2.03 8.90
N THR A 24 8.52 1.77 8.79
CA THR A 24 7.51 2.37 9.67
C THR A 24 7.70 1.91 11.12
N VAL A 25 7.95 0.61 11.36
CA VAL A 25 8.25 0.08 12.70
C VAL A 25 9.51 0.72 13.26
N ILE A 26 10.58 0.85 12.48
CA ILE A 26 11.84 1.47 12.93
C ILE A 26 11.62 2.94 13.30
N VAL A 27 10.92 3.72 12.47
CA VAL A 27 10.62 5.12 12.76
C VAL A 27 9.79 5.26 14.04
N LEU A 28 8.74 4.46 14.20
CA LEU A 28 7.92 4.48 15.40
C LEU A 28 8.71 4.06 16.64
N GLN A 29 9.57 3.05 16.52
CA GLN A 29 10.43 2.59 17.61
C GLN A 29 11.40 3.69 18.05
N LEU A 30 11.97 4.45 17.12
CA LEU A 30 12.85 5.57 17.44
C LEU A 30 12.11 6.72 18.14
N MET A 31 10.81 6.91 17.87
CA MET A 31 10.01 7.97 18.48
C MET A 31 9.43 7.59 19.85
N ILE A 32 8.90 6.37 19.97
CA ILE A 32 8.12 5.93 21.14
C ILE A 32 9.01 5.17 22.14
N ASN A 33 10.09 4.55 21.65
CA ASN A 33 11.02 3.71 22.41
C ASN A 33 10.38 2.50 23.13
N ASP A 34 9.16 2.11 22.71
CA ASP A 34 8.47 0.90 23.13
C ASP A 34 8.08 0.05 21.93
N TRP A 35 8.52 -1.22 21.95
CA TRP A 35 8.33 -2.19 20.88
C TRP A 35 6.87 -2.62 20.73
N GLN A 36 6.15 -2.78 21.85
CA GLN A 36 4.75 -3.23 21.79
C GLN A 36 3.87 -2.17 21.15
N THR A 37 4.02 -0.92 21.59
CA THR A 37 3.26 0.21 21.05
C THR A 37 3.62 0.47 19.58
N SER A 38 4.90 0.40 19.20
CA SER A 38 5.34 0.64 17.82
C SER A 38 4.81 -0.39 16.82
N LEU A 39 4.75 -1.68 17.22
CA LEU A 39 4.17 -2.74 16.38
C LEU A 39 2.66 -2.59 16.22
N LEU A 40 1.94 -2.23 17.29
CA LEU A 40 0.50 -2.01 17.20
C LEU A 40 0.19 -0.83 16.25
N HIS A 41 0.92 0.27 16.39
CA HIS A 41 0.75 1.44 15.52
C HIS A 41 1.09 1.13 14.06
N SER A 42 2.15 0.38 13.78
CA SER A 42 2.51 0.05 12.40
C SER A 42 1.44 -0.79 11.70
N VAL A 43 0.81 -1.73 12.41
CA VAL A 43 -0.31 -2.54 11.91
C VAL A 43 -1.52 -1.64 11.64
N ILE A 44 -1.92 -0.81 12.61
CA ILE A 44 -3.06 0.10 12.47
C ILE A 44 -2.89 1.03 11.27
N ILE A 45 -1.72 1.67 11.13
CA ILE A 45 -1.41 2.56 10.00
C ILE A 45 -1.51 1.83 8.67
N HIS A 46 -1.01 0.59 8.59
CA HIS A 46 -1.11 -0.21 7.37
C HIS A 46 -2.56 -0.55 7.04
N SER A 47 -3.35 -0.98 8.03
CA SER A 47 -4.78 -1.28 7.87
C SER A 47 -5.58 -0.05 7.41
N ILE A 48 -5.35 1.10 8.03
CA ILE A 48 -6.00 2.36 7.64
C ILE A 48 -5.62 2.74 6.21
N LYS A 49 -4.34 2.64 5.83
CA LYS A 49 -3.90 2.89 4.44
C LYS A 49 -4.61 1.99 3.44
N THR A 50 -4.79 0.70 3.75
CA THR A 50 -5.51 -0.24 2.88
C THR A 50 -6.98 0.17 2.72
N VAL A 51 -7.66 0.48 3.83
CA VAL A 51 -9.07 0.92 3.79
C VAL A 51 -9.20 2.23 3.02
N LEU A 52 -8.32 3.20 3.29
CA LEU A 52 -8.31 4.49 2.62
C LEU A 52 -8.05 4.34 1.12
N TYR A 53 -7.10 3.48 0.72
CA TYR A 53 -6.83 3.19 -0.68
C TYR A 53 -8.05 2.59 -1.37
N TYR A 54 -8.74 1.64 -0.73
CA TYR A 54 -9.96 1.06 -1.27
C TYR A 54 -11.06 2.12 -1.44
N ILE A 55 -11.28 2.97 -0.44
CA ILE A 55 -12.25 4.06 -0.53
C ILE A 55 -11.86 5.04 -1.65
N HIS A 56 -10.58 5.41 -1.73
CA HIS A 56 -10.06 6.28 -2.78
C HIS A 56 -10.30 5.67 -4.17
N GLU A 57 -10.01 4.39 -4.37
CA GLU A 57 -10.26 3.69 -5.64
C GLU A 57 -11.76 3.64 -5.97
N ARG A 58 -12.63 3.44 -4.97
CA ARG A 58 -14.09 3.47 -5.16
C ARG A 58 -14.60 4.85 -5.54
N LEU A 59 -14.15 5.89 -4.85
CA LEU A 59 -14.49 7.28 -5.17
C LEU A 59 -13.95 7.67 -6.55
N TRP A 60 -12.74 7.23 -6.89
CA TRP A 60 -12.14 7.45 -8.19
C TRP A 60 -12.94 6.76 -9.29
N ASN A 61 -13.38 5.52 -9.08
CA ASN A 61 -14.20 4.78 -10.04
C ASN A 61 -15.63 5.35 -10.18
N MET A 62 -16.14 6.04 -9.16
CA MET A 62 -17.40 6.79 -9.24
C MET A 62 -17.25 8.12 -9.98
N SER A 63 -16.05 8.69 -9.98
CA SER A 63 -15.75 9.87 -10.79
C SER A 63 -15.51 9.43 -12.24
N ASN A 64 -16.31 9.92 -13.19
CA ASN A 64 -16.14 9.63 -14.63
C ASN A 64 -14.85 10.25 -15.23
N PHE A 65 -13.87 10.57 -14.40
CA PHE A 65 -12.64 11.25 -14.78
C PHE A 65 -11.72 10.28 -15.52
N GLY A 66 -11.65 10.42 -16.85
CA GLY A 66 -10.78 9.62 -17.73
C GLY A 66 -11.41 8.33 -18.27
N GLN A 67 -12.73 8.14 -18.15
CA GLN A 67 -13.40 7.06 -18.87
C GLN A 67 -13.48 7.41 -20.36
N GLU A 68 -12.56 6.88 -21.18
CA GLU A 68 -12.80 6.79 -22.62
C GLU A 68 -13.91 5.76 -22.84
N LEU A 69 -15.05 6.22 -23.37
CA LEU A 69 -16.05 5.32 -23.93
C LEU A 69 -15.32 4.42 -24.93
N LYS A 70 -15.27 3.12 -24.64
CA LYS A 70 -14.76 2.12 -25.56
C LYS A 70 -15.69 2.09 -26.77
N THR A 71 -15.42 2.99 -27.72
CA THR A 71 -16.09 3.03 -29.01
C THR A 71 -15.58 1.82 -29.77
N ARG A 72 -16.53 0.97 -30.17
CA ARG A 72 -16.31 -0.37 -30.70
C ARG A 72 -15.55 -0.35 -32.02
#